data_AF-A0A923YE60-F1
#
_entry.id   AF-A0A923YE60-F1
#
_cell.length_a   1.000
_cell.length_b   1.000
_cell.length_c   1.000
_cell.angle_alpha   90.00
_cell.angle_beta   90.00
_cell.angle_gamma   90.00
#
_symmetry.space_group_name_H-M   'P 1'
#
loop_
_entity.id
_entity.type
_entity.pdbx_description
1 polymer ?
#
loop_
_entity_poly.entity_id
_entity_poly.type
_entity_poly.pdbx_seq_one_letter_code
_entity_poly.pdbx_strand_id
1 'polypeptide(L)'
;MASKYVDLQFLMSSTKNDTEQVKEFIQDVLELNAESIRSLKSAYEKNNFAEMKATAHMLKSSADIFDSAVYKQNLVTLEGKCKEGNKEEIGKALGEINTTAAAWEKELREEFEKLS
;
A
#
# COMPACT_ATOMS: atom_id res chain seq x y z
N MET A 1 16.91 -11.02 -9.09
CA MET A 1 16.74 -10.79 -7.65
C MET A 1 15.24 -10.89 -7.38
N ALA A 2 14.83 -11.60 -6.33
CA ALA A 2 13.43 -11.55 -5.90
C ALA A 2 13.10 -10.10 -5.46
N SER A 3 11.94 -9.59 -5.84
CA SER A 3 11.45 -8.29 -5.37
C SER A 3 11.31 -8.33 -3.84
N LYS A 4 11.60 -7.20 -3.20
CA LYS A 4 11.58 -7.10 -1.73
C LYS A 4 10.18 -6.75 -1.20
N TYR A 5 9.34 -6.14 -2.04
CA TYR A 5 8.04 -5.61 -1.65
C TYR A 5 6.86 -6.13 -2.49
N VAL A 6 7.10 -6.91 -3.54
CA VAL A 6 6.07 -7.43 -4.45
C VAL A 6 6.31 -8.91 -4.74
N ASP A 7 5.31 -9.75 -4.49
CA ASP A 7 5.20 -11.07 -5.10
C ASP A 7 3.90 -11.16 -5.90
N LEU A 8 4.02 -11.48 -7.20
CA LEU A 8 2.88 -11.64 -8.09
C LEU A 8 2.36 -13.07 -8.15
N GLN A 9 2.97 -14.05 -7.48
CA GLN A 9 2.58 -15.47 -7.58
C GLN A 9 1.09 -15.70 -7.26
N PHE A 10 0.57 -15.05 -6.22
CA PHE A 10 -0.85 -15.16 -5.88
C PHE A 10 -1.74 -14.61 -7.01
N LEU A 11 -1.39 -13.43 -7.53
CA LEU A 11 -2.17 -12.76 -8.56
C LEU A 11 -2.10 -13.51 -9.90
N MET A 12 -0.91 -13.96 -10.30
CA MET A 12 -0.69 -14.80 -11.49
C MET A 12 -1.45 -16.12 -11.39
N SER A 13 -1.43 -16.79 -10.23
CA SER A 13 -2.21 -18.02 -10.02
C SER A 13 -3.72 -17.77 -10.12
N SER A 14 -4.20 -16.69 -9.50
CA SER A 14 -5.63 -16.34 -9.45
C SER A 14 -6.18 -15.92 -10.82
N THR A 15 -5.34 -15.32 -11.66
CA THR A 15 -5.67 -14.91 -13.04
C THR A 15 -5.36 -15.99 -14.08
N LYS A 16 -4.92 -17.19 -13.67
CA LYS A 16 -4.47 -18.27 -14.57
C LYS A 16 -3.34 -17.84 -15.52
N ASN A 17 -2.46 -16.96 -15.04
CA ASN A 17 -1.36 -16.34 -15.76
C ASN A 17 -1.78 -15.43 -16.91
N ASP A 18 -2.99 -14.85 -16.84
CA ASP A 18 -3.41 -13.79 -17.75
C ASP A 18 -2.66 -12.50 -17.41
N THR A 19 -1.62 -12.21 -18.19
CA THR A 19 -0.73 -11.06 -17.97
C THR A 19 -1.42 -9.72 -18.17
N GLU A 20 -2.42 -9.64 -19.03
CA GLU A 20 -3.17 -8.39 -19.25
C GLU A 20 -4.09 -8.11 -18.06
N GLN A 21 -4.74 -9.15 -17.51
CA GLN A 21 -5.51 -9.00 -16.29
C GLN A 21 -4.63 -8.61 -15.09
N VAL A 22 -3.42 -9.17 -14.99
CA VAL A 22 -2.46 -8.80 -13.92
C VAL A 22 -2.01 -7.33 -14.08
N LYS A 23 -1.78 -6.87 -15.31
CA LYS A 23 -1.46 -5.47 -15.60
C LYS A 23 -2.59 -4.52 -15.17
N GLU A 24 -3.84 -4.86 -15.46
CA GLU A 24 -5.02 -4.09 -15.00
C GLU A 24 -5.03 -3.97 -13.47
N PHE A 25 -4.84 -5.09 -12.75
CA PHE A 25 -4.76 -5.05 -11.28
C PHE A 25 -3.60 -4.20 -10.74
N ILE A 26 -2.44 -4.24 -11.40
CA ILE A 26 -1.31 -3.39 -11.01
C ILE A 26 -1.64 -1.90 -11.26
N GLN A 27 -2.32 -1.55 -12.35
CA GLN A 27 -2.73 -0.17 -12.60
C GLN A 27 -3.74 0.31 -11.56
N ASP A 28 -4.79 -0.47 -11.31
CA ASP A 28 -5.82 -0.16 -10.31
C ASP A 28 -5.21 0.07 -8.92
N VAL A 29 -4.26 -0.78 -8.52
CA VAL A 29 -3.64 -0.65 -7.20
C VAL A 29 -2.73 0.57 -7.12
N LEU A 30 -2.01 0.92 -8.19
CA LEU A 30 -1.17 2.12 -8.24
C LEU A 30 -2.02 3.40 -8.10
N GLU A 31 -3.17 3.45 -8.75
CA GLU A 31 -4.12 4.57 -8.64
C GLU A 31 -4.72 4.66 -7.24
N LEU A 32 -5.26 3.54 -6.73
CA LEU A 32 -5.81 3.44 -5.38
C LEU A 32 -4.79 3.86 -4.31
N ASN A 33 -3.53 3.41 -4.45
CA ASN A 33 -2.48 3.73 -3.49
C ASN A 33 -2.17 5.24 -3.49
N ALA A 34 -2.04 5.84 -4.67
CA ALA A 34 -1.75 7.27 -4.80
C ALA A 34 -2.87 8.15 -4.19
N GLU A 35 -4.13 7.75 -4.38
CA GLU A 35 -5.28 8.43 -3.78
C GLU A 35 -5.33 8.25 -2.26
N SER A 36 -5.10 7.02 -1.80
CA SER A 36 -5.13 6.69 -0.37
C SER A 36 -4.03 7.40 0.40
N ILE A 37 -2.82 7.52 -0.16
CA ILE A 37 -1.71 8.27 0.45
C ILE A 37 -2.05 9.77 0.55
N ARG A 38 -2.73 10.33 -0.46
CA ARG A 38 -3.25 11.72 -0.38
C ARG A 38 -4.31 11.87 0.71
N SER A 39 -5.24 10.91 0.82
CA SER A 39 -6.26 10.89 1.88
C SER A 39 -5.62 10.81 3.27
N LEU A 40 -4.64 9.92 3.49
CA LEU A 40 -3.91 9.80 4.76
C LEU A 40 -3.25 11.12 5.18
N LYS A 41 -2.58 11.80 4.25
CA LYS A 41 -1.95 13.11 4.49
C LYS A 41 -2.98 14.18 4.86
N SER A 42 -4.07 14.27 4.11
CA SER A 42 -5.14 15.24 4.40
C SER A 42 -5.81 14.97 5.75
N ALA A 43 -6.08 13.71 6.07
CA ALA A 43 -6.66 13.31 7.34
C ALA A 43 -5.72 13.62 8.52
N TYR A 44 -4.41 13.42 8.35
CA TYR A 44 -3.41 13.79 9.36
C TYR A 44 -3.41 15.30 9.66
N GLU A 45 -3.43 16.14 8.62
CA GLU A 45 -3.48 17.60 8.76
C GLU A 45 -4.73 18.06 9.51
N LYS A 46 -5.87 17.41 9.26
CA LYS A 46 -7.16 17.68 9.89
C LYS A 46 -7.32 17.03 11.28
N ASN A 47 -6.33 16.27 11.77
CA ASN A 47 -6.43 15.41 12.95
C ASN A 47 -7.58 14.37 12.87
N ASN A 48 -7.99 13.98 11.66
CA ASN A 48 -9.03 12.99 11.45
C ASN A 48 -8.46 11.56 11.52
N PHE A 49 -8.08 11.12 12.72
CA PHE A 49 -7.45 9.81 12.92
C PHE A 49 -8.40 8.62 12.66
N ALA A 50 -9.71 8.85 12.72
CA ALA A 50 -10.70 7.85 12.33
C ALA A 50 -10.64 7.55 10.83
N GLU A 51 -10.55 8.60 10.00
CA GLU A 51 -10.35 8.47 8.56
C GLU A 51 -8.99 7.84 8.23
N MET A 52 -7.91 8.28 8.90
CA MET A 52 -6.59 7.66 8.70
C MET A 52 -6.60 6.15 8.94
N LYS A 53 -7.24 5.71 10.02
CA LYS A 53 -7.39 4.29 10.34
C LYS A 53 -8.20 3.55 9.27
N ALA A 54 -9.30 4.14 8.79
CA ALA A 54 -10.13 3.52 7.75
C ALA A 54 -9.37 3.37 6.42
N THR A 55 -8.64 4.41 6.00
CA THR A 55 -7.82 4.38 4.79
C THR A 55 -6.68 3.37 4.90
N ALA A 56 -5.99 3.32 6.06
CA ALA A 56 -4.96 2.32 6.31
C ALA A 56 -5.54 0.89 6.27
N HIS A 57 -6.77 0.70 6.76
CA HIS A 57 -7.47 -0.58 6.73
C HIS A 57 -7.69 -1.11 5.32
N MET A 58 -8.18 -0.24 4.45
CA MET A 58 -8.43 -0.54 3.05
C MET A 58 -7.13 -0.98 2.34
N LEU A 59 -6.06 -0.21 2.50
CA LEU A 59 -4.77 -0.45 1.85
C LEU A 59 -4.10 -1.77 2.24
N LYS A 60 -4.36 -2.30 3.44
CA LYS A 60 -3.78 -3.58 3.86
C LYS A 60 -4.18 -4.73 2.95
N SER A 61 -5.42 -4.72 2.46
CA SER A 61 -5.92 -5.78 1.56
C SER A 61 -5.15 -5.77 0.24
N SER A 62 -4.85 -4.58 -0.29
CA SER A 62 -4.00 -4.44 -1.46
C SER A 62 -2.58 -4.91 -1.18
N ALA A 63 -1.99 -4.53 -0.04
CA ALA A 63 -0.66 -5.00 0.35
C ALA A 63 -0.61 -6.55 0.47
N ASP A 64 -1.68 -7.20 0.91
CA ASP A 64 -1.79 -8.67 0.98
C ASP A 64 -1.81 -9.34 -0.40
N ILE A 65 -2.53 -8.78 -1.36
CA ILE A 65 -2.62 -9.34 -2.72
C ILE A 65 -1.25 -9.37 -3.42
N PHE A 66 -0.41 -8.38 -3.13
CA PHE A 66 0.93 -8.23 -3.72
C PHE A 66 2.06 -8.68 -2.77
N ASP A 67 1.73 -9.38 -1.68
CA ASP A 67 2.66 -9.88 -0.64
C ASP A 67 3.66 -8.84 -0.10
N SER A 68 3.21 -7.59 0.07
CA SER A 68 4.04 -6.51 0.57
C SER A 68 4.07 -6.47 2.10
N ALA A 69 4.77 -7.44 2.72
CA ALA A 69 4.78 -7.62 4.17
C ALA A 69 5.20 -6.35 4.94
N VAL A 70 6.23 -5.64 4.46
CA VAL A 70 6.72 -4.41 5.10
C VAL A 70 5.68 -3.29 5.00
N TYR A 71 5.07 -3.11 3.82
CA TYR A 71 4.07 -2.07 3.62
C TYR A 71 2.83 -2.34 4.48
N LYS A 72 2.36 -3.59 4.49
CA LYS A 72 1.29 -4.05 5.37
C LYS A 72 1.59 -3.77 6.85
N GLN A 73 2.79 -4.09 7.32
CA GLN A 73 3.17 -3.89 8.72
C GLN A 73 3.12 -2.41 9.11
N ASN A 74 3.56 -1.50 8.22
CA ASN A 74 3.49 -0.07 8.46
C ASN A 74 2.03 0.44 8.54
N LEU A 75 1.14 -0.07 7.68
CA LEU A 75 -0.30 0.23 7.74
C LEU A 75 -0.93 -0.24 9.06
N VAL A 76 -0.56 -1.44 9.54
CA VAL A 76 -1.01 -1.95 10.85
C VAL A 76 -0.51 -1.07 11.99
N THR A 77 0.75 -0.63 11.93
CA THR A 77 1.32 0.29 12.92
C THR A 77 0.56 1.61 12.94
N LEU A 78 0.28 2.20 11.77
CA LEU A 78 -0.49 3.44 11.68
C LEU A 78 -1.90 3.27 12.29
N GLU A 79 -2.62 2.19 11.98
CA GLU A 79 -3.92 1.92 12.60
C GLU A 79 -3.85 1.87 14.14
N GLY A 80 -2.78 1.25 14.67
CA GLY A 80 -2.52 1.21 16.11
C GLY A 80 -2.31 2.60 16.69
N LYS A 81 -1.45 3.41 16.06
CA LYS A 81 -1.16 4.79 16.49
C LYS A 81 -2.37 5.71 16.40
N CYS A 82 -3.22 5.55 15.39
CA CYS A 82 -4.47 6.28 15.28
C CYS A 82 -5.44 5.96 16.44
N LYS A 83 -5.43 4.75 17.00
CA LYS A 83 -6.24 4.40 18.19
C LYS A 83 -5.67 5.04 19.47
N GLU A 84 -4.35 5.15 19.58
CA GLU A 84 -3.66 5.77 20.72
C GLU A 84 -3.83 7.31 20.73
N GLY A 85 -4.09 7.93 19.57
CA GLY A 85 -4.31 9.37 19.43
C GLY A 85 -3.05 10.23 19.55
N ASN A 86 -1.87 9.62 19.56
CA ASN A 86 -0.59 10.34 19.63
C ASN A 86 -0.20 10.88 18.25
N LYS A 87 -0.47 12.17 18.00
CA LYS A 87 -0.21 12.82 16.71
C LYS A 87 1.25 12.72 16.25
N GLU A 88 2.22 12.83 17.15
CA GLU A 88 3.64 12.77 16.77
C GLU A 88 4.00 11.39 16.23
N GLU A 89 3.58 10.33 16.93
CA GLU A 89 3.82 8.94 16.52
C GLU A 89 3.04 8.57 15.25
N ILE A 90 1.82 9.10 15.08
CA ILE A 90 1.06 8.99 13.82
C ILE A 90 1.83 9.63 12.67
N GLY A 91 2.43 10.80 12.89
CA GLY A 91 3.26 11.50 11.90
C GLY A 91 4.49 10.69 11.49
N LYS A 92 5.18 10.05 12.44
CA LYS A 92 6.31 9.14 12.16
C LYS A 92 5.85 7.94 11.33
N ALA A 93 4.79 7.27 11.74
CA ALA A 93 4.23 6.12 11.01
C ALA A 93 3.77 6.50 9.59
N LEU A 94 3.18 7.69 9.42
CA LEU A 94 2.81 8.19 8.09
C LEU A 94 4.03 8.45 7.19
N GLY A 95 5.15 8.93 7.76
CA GLY A 95 6.41 9.09 7.03
C GLY A 95 7.00 7.77 6.55
N GLU A 96 6.94 6.73 7.38
CA GLU A 96 7.35 5.36 7.03
C GLU A 96 6.46 4.77 5.93
N ILE A 97 5.14 4.96 6.03
CA ILE A 97 4.19 4.57 4.99
C ILE A 97 4.51 5.27 3.67
N ASN A 98 4.76 6.57 3.66
CA ASN A 98 5.06 7.30 2.42
C ASN A 98 6.35 6.80 1.76
N THR A 99 7.36 6.46 2.56
CA THR A 99 8.63 5.90 2.05
C THR A 99 8.43 4.50 1.47
N THR A 100 7.69 3.65 2.18
CA THR A 100 7.46 2.26 1.75
C THR A 100 6.47 2.15 0.60
N ALA A 101 5.44 3.00 0.56
CA ALA A 101 4.53 3.15 -0.57
C ALA A 101 5.31 3.49 -1.85
N ALA A 102 6.22 4.48 -1.80
CA ALA A 102 7.01 4.85 -2.97
C ALA A 102 7.93 3.70 -3.45
N ALA A 103 8.52 2.93 -2.53
CA ALA A 103 9.32 1.77 -2.88
C ALA A 103 8.47 0.64 -3.49
N TRP A 104 7.29 0.38 -2.92
CA TRP A 104 6.35 -0.62 -3.41
C TRP A 104 5.79 -0.25 -4.79
N GLU A 105 5.36 1.00 -5.00
CA GLU A 105 4.91 1.49 -6.31
C GLU A 105 5.99 1.37 -7.39
N LYS A 106 7.25 1.65 -7.02
CA LYS A 106 8.38 1.48 -7.93
C LYS A 106 8.52 0.01 -8.36
N GLU A 107 8.52 -0.93 -7.42
CA GLU A 107 8.64 -2.35 -7.74
C GLU A 107 7.44 -2.87 -8.53
N LEU A 108 6.21 -2.42 -8.22
CA LEU A 108 5.02 -2.74 -9.03
C LEU A 108 5.15 -2.29 -10.49
N ARG A 109 5.69 -1.09 -10.73
CA ARG A 109 5.95 -0.59 -12.09
C ARG A 109 7.02 -1.40 -12.82
N GLU A 110 8.08 -1.79 -12.12
CA GLU A 110 9.12 -2.67 -12.67
C GLU A 110 8.55 -4.05 -13.04
N GLU A 111 7.66 -4.61 -12.23
CA GLU A 111 6.96 -5.86 -12.58
C GLU A 111 5.99 -5.68 -13.75
N PHE A 112 5.25 -4.57 -13.80
CA PHE A 112 4.38 -4.24 -14.94
C PHE A 112 5.14 -4.24 -16.28
N GLU A 113 6.34 -3.65 -16.29
CA GLU A 113 7.21 -3.61 -17.48
C GLU A 113 7.69 -5.00 -17.90
N LYS A 114 7.93 -5.92 -16.96
CA LYS A 114 8.35 -7.31 -17.23
C LYS A 114 7.25 -8.19 -17.79
N LEU A 115 5.98 -7.81 -17.59
CA LEU A 115 4.81 -8.51 -18.14
C LEU A 115 4.54 -8.15 -19.61
N SER A 116 5.39 -7.33 -20.23
CA SER A 116 5.32 -6.91 -21.65
C SER A 116 6.27 -7.72 -22.52
#